data_AF-X0UPI0-F1
#
_entry.id   AF-X0UPI0-F1
#
_cell.length_a   1.000
_cell.length_b   1.000
_cell.length_c   1.000
_cell.angle_alpha   90.00
_cell.angle_beta   90.00
_cell.angle_gamma   90.00
#
_symmetry.space_group_name_H-M   'P 1'
#
loop_
_entity.id
_entity.type
_entity.pdbx_description
1 polymer ?
#
loop_
_entity_poly.entity_id
_entity_poly.type
_entity_poly.pdbx_seq_one_letter_code
_entity_poly.pdbx_strand_id
1 'polypeptide(L)'
;MTPPVTDGAAFGLIMFVGEGYIEMCGHGSIGAATLAVDMGIVAAREPETEVVIDAVAGVVRVRVNVENGKAKGATLQNVPSFLYKSTTIKVPRLGELPVDIAFGGNFVAIIEAKDLGITTDVAGIKQATASGLLEEVTQSIDEQVQVQHPEKDYIKLRGEMILISDRPVNPEANVRDTVRNIMTITNKIIDRSPCGTGTSARVATQYAKGQLRLGETLVTESVI
;
A
#
# COMPACT_ATOMS: atom_id res chain seq x y z
N MET A 1 15.70 10.57 5.75
CA MET A 1 15.60 10.32 7.21
C MET A 1 15.77 11.66 7.92
N THR A 2 15.06 11.87 9.01
CA THR A 2 15.14 13.07 9.85
C THR A 2 15.32 12.64 11.31
N PRO A 3 15.67 13.57 12.22
CA PRO A 3 15.49 13.31 13.65
C PRO A 3 14.04 12.86 13.95
N PRO A 4 13.84 11.94 14.91
CA PRO A 4 12.51 11.56 15.37
C PRO A 4 11.85 12.70 16.14
N VAL A 5 10.52 12.67 16.20
CA VAL A 5 9.71 13.60 17.01
C VAL A 5 8.90 12.85 18.08
N THR A 6 8.74 11.53 17.94
CA THR A 6 8.14 10.67 18.97
C THR A 6 9.22 10.08 19.87
N ASP A 7 8.99 10.12 21.19
CA ASP A 7 9.85 9.46 22.16
C ASP A 7 9.99 7.95 21.85
N GLY A 8 11.23 7.48 21.76
CA GLY A 8 11.56 6.10 21.45
C GLY A 8 11.56 5.73 19.95
N ALA A 9 11.19 6.66 19.05
CA ALA A 9 11.43 6.46 17.62
C ALA A 9 12.92 6.58 17.29
N ALA A 10 13.42 5.74 16.39
CA ALA A 10 14.81 5.77 15.95
C ALA A 10 15.08 6.95 15.00
N PHE A 11 14.13 7.26 14.13
CA PHE A 11 14.20 8.35 13.16
C PHE A 11 12.83 8.66 12.57
N GLY A 12 12.72 9.85 11.96
CA GLY A 12 11.63 10.18 11.04
C GLY A 12 11.93 9.79 9.59
N LEU A 13 10.88 9.44 8.85
CA LEU A 13 10.96 9.01 7.47
C LEU A 13 9.91 9.73 6.61
N ILE A 14 10.41 10.54 5.67
CA ILE A 14 9.60 11.22 4.64
C ILE A 14 9.95 10.55 3.31
N MET A 15 8.93 10.03 2.62
CA MET A 15 9.09 9.27 1.39
C MET A 15 8.71 10.14 0.20
N PHE A 16 9.68 10.44 -0.66
CA PHE A 16 9.45 11.18 -1.89
C PHE A 16 9.08 10.24 -3.03
N VAL A 17 8.07 10.65 -3.80
CA VAL A 17 7.67 10.06 -5.08
C VAL A 17 7.77 11.15 -6.16
N GLY A 18 7.66 10.79 -7.44
CA GLY A 18 7.92 11.72 -8.54
C GLY A 18 7.16 13.05 -8.48
N GLU A 19 5.99 13.07 -7.83
CA GLU A 19 5.10 14.23 -7.76
C GLU A 19 4.97 14.82 -6.33
N GLY A 20 5.82 14.40 -5.38
CA GLY A 20 5.82 14.96 -4.01
C GLY A 20 6.25 13.96 -2.96
N TYR A 21 5.48 13.84 -1.88
CA TYR A 21 5.69 12.84 -0.84
C TYR A 21 4.39 12.08 -0.54
N ILE A 22 4.55 10.87 -0.01
CA ILE A 22 3.44 10.02 0.46
C ILE A 22 3.50 9.86 1.98
N GLU A 23 2.35 9.62 2.58
CA GLU A 23 2.19 9.61 4.03
C GLU A 23 2.85 8.39 4.68
N MET A 24 2.77 7.22 4.04
CA MET A 24 3.44 5.99 4.46
C MET A 24 3.92 5.20 3.23
N CYS A 25 5.03 4.49 3.35
CA CYS A 25 5.44 3.48 2.36
C CYS A 25 5.89 2.19 3.06
N GLY A 26 5.21 1.07 2.78
CA GLY A 26 5.51 -0.21 3.42
C GLY A 26 6.90 -0.74 3.05
N HIS A 27 7.18 -0.87 1.75
CA HIS A 27 8.50 -1.36 1.28
C HIS A 27 9.62 -0.37 1.65
N GLY A 28 9.33 0.93 1.67
CA GLY A 28 10.28 1.97 2.09
C GLY A 28 10.63 1.89 3.57
N SER A 29 9.63 1.67 4.43
CA SER A 29 9.83 1.51 5.89
C SER A 29 10.63 0.23 6.20
N ILE A 30 10.32 -0.87 5.50
CA ILE A 30 11.09 -2.12 5.60
C ILE A 30 12.55 -1.87 5.17
N GLY A 31 12.77 -1.26 4.00
CA GLY A 31 14.11 -0.96 3.51
C GLY A 31 14.91 -0.04 4.43
N ALA A 32 14.27 1.00 4.97
CA ALA A 32 14.91 1.94 5.90
C ALA A 32 15.28 1.27 7.24
N ALA A 33 14.41 0.41 7.78
CA ALA A 33 14.69 -0.33 9.01
C ALA A 33 15.84 -1.33 8.82
N THR A 34 15.82 -2.10 7.73
CA THR A 34 16.90 -3.02 7.35
C THR A 34 18.23 -2.27 7.23
N LEU A 35 18.25 -1.14 6.50
CA LEU A 35 19.42 -0.29 6.35
C LEU A 35 19.92 0.23 7.71
N ALA A 36 19.01 0.66 8.58
CA ALA A 36 19.36 1.19 9.89
C ALA A 36 20.05 0.15 10.77
N VAL A 37 19.62 -1.12 10.71
CA VAL A 37 20.26 -2.24 11.40
C VAL A 37 21.62 -2.57 10.78
N ASP A 38 21.67 -2.76 9.45
CA ASP A 38 22.91 -3.16 8.76
C ASP A 38 24.03 -2.10 8.85
N MET A 39 23.66 -0.82 8.91
CA MET A 39 24.60 0.30 9.03
C MET A 39 24.92 0.66 10.49
N GLY A 40 24.31 -0.02 11.47
CA GLY A 40 24.49 0.26 12.89
C GLY A 40 23.92 1.61 13.36
N ILE A 41 23.02 2.23 12.58
CA ILE A 41 22.23 3.40 13.01
C ILE A 41 21.34 2.99 14.19
N VAL A 42 20.78 1.77 14.11
CA VAL A 42 20.16 1.07 15.23
C VAL A 42 21.03 -0.14 15.55
N ALA A 43 21.41 -0.30 16.82
CA ALA A 43 22.23 -1.42 17.25
C ALA A 43 21.49 -2.76 17.04
N ALA A 44 22.09 -3.64 16.24
CA ALA A 44 21.54 -4.97 15.96
C ALA A 44 21.48 -5.85 17.22
N ARG A 45 20.32 -6.47 17.44
CA ARG A 45 20.04 -7.47 18.48
C ARG A 45 19.43 -8.70 17.81
N GLU A 46 19.94 -9.88 18.18
CA GLU A 46 19.43 -11.16 17.67
C GLU A 46 18.43 -11.78 18.67
N PRO A 47 17.41 -12.53 18.20
CA PRO A 47 17.12 -12.84 16.79
C PRO A 47 16.34 -11.73 16.06
N GLU A 48 15.90 -10.70 16.76
CA GLU A 48 15.03 -9.66 16.23
C GLU A 48 15.40 -8.28 16.82
N THR A 49 15.45 -7.27 15.96
CA THR A 49 15.66 -5.86 16.33
C THR A 49 14.43 -5.06 15.96
N GLU A 50 13.82 -4.37 16.93
CA GLU A 50 12.73 -3.45 16.65
C GLU A 50 13.28 -2.06 16.26
N VAL A 51 12.77 -1.53 15.15
CA VAL A 51 13.02 -0.17 14.66
C VAL A 51 11.68 0.57 14.61
N VAL A 52 11.53 1.55 15.49
CA VAL A 52 10.36 2.43 15.53
C VAL A 52 10.61 3.65 14.64
N ILE A 53 9.69 3.96 13.73
CA ILE A 53 9.86 5.00 12.71
C ILE A 53 8.69 5.99 12.77
N ASP A 54 9.01 7.28 12.79
CA ASP A 54 8.01 8.34 12.59
C ASP A 54 7.75 8.54 11.10
N ALA A 55 6.68 7.95 10.58
CA ALA A 55 6.19 8.26 9.24
C ALA A 55 5.19 9.42 9.29
N VAL A 56 4.94 10.07 8.14
CA VAL A 56 3.95 11.17 8.04
C VAL A 56 2.53 10.70 8.41
N ALA A 57 2.20 9.44 8.11
CA ALA A 57 0.95 8.79 8.51
C ALA A 57 0.86 8.48 10.01
N GLY A 58 1.95 8.60 10.77
CA GLY A 58 2.08 8.21 12.16
C GLY A 58 3.18 7.17 12.39
N VAL A 59 3.32 6.74 13.64
CA VAL A 59 4.39 5.82 14.04
C VAL A 59 4.16 4.42 13.50
N VAL A 60 5.18 3.83 12.90
CA VAL A 60 5.22 2.42 12.48
C VAL A 60 6.32 1.66 13.20
N ARG A 61 6.19 0.33 13.31
CA ARG A 61 7.20 -0.54 13.94
C ARG A 61 7.65 -1.59 12.97
N VAL A 62 8.95 -1.67 12.75
CA VAL A 62 9.54 -2.71 11.92
C VAL A 62 10.38 -3.60 12.79
N ARG A 63 10.03 -4.88 12.84
CA ARG A 63 10.83 -5.92 13.48
C ARG A 63 11.71 -6.58 12.43
N VAL A 64 13.01 -6.37 12.54
CA VAL A 64 14.02 -6.88 11.61
C VAL A 64 14.57 -8.18 12.18
N ASN A 65 14.45 -9.28 11.43
CA ASN A 65 15.09 -10.55 11.77
C ASN A 65 16.59 -10.41 11.52
N VAL A 66 17.41 -10.68 12.53
CA VAL A 66 18.87 -10.53 12.47
C VAL A 66 19.54 -11.88 12.69
N GLU A 67 20.48 -12.21 11.82
CA GLU A 67 21.30 -13.42 11.93
C GLU A 67 22.73 -13.10 11.50
N ASN A 68 23.70 -13.44 12.35
CA ASN A 68 25.12 -13.11 12.19
C ASN A 68 25.34 -11.59 11.98
N GLY A 69 24.60 -10.79 12.76
CA GLY A 69 24.64 -9.33 12.71
C GLY A 69 24.10 -8.70 11.43
N LYS A 70 23.39 -9.46 10.57
CA LYS A 70 22.81 -8.97 9.31
C LYS A 70 21.30 -9.15 9.27
N ALA A 71 20.60 -8.21 8.66
CA ALA A 71 19.18 -8.31 8.42
C ALA A 71 18.84 -9.43 7.40
N LYS A 72 17.86 -10.28 7.73
CA LYS A 72 17.40 -11.41 6.89
C LYS A 72 15.97 -11.27 6.39
N GLY A 73 15.16 -10.49 7.08
CA GLY A 73 13.77 -10.24 6.76
C GLY A 73 13.19 -9.23 7.74
N ALA A 74 11.99 -8.73 7.48
CA ALA A 74 11.37 -7.77 8.37
C ALA A 74 9.84 -7.90 8.38
N THR A 75 9.25 -7.64 9.53
CA THR A 75 7.80 -7.53 9.72
C THR A 75 7.45 -6.09 10.05
N LEU A 76 6.58 -5.49 9.25
CA LEU A 76 6.06 -4.14 9.50
C LEU A 76 4.70 -4.24 10.21
N GLN A 77 4.62 -3.67 11.42
CA GLN A 77 3.37 -3.26 12.02
C GLN A 77 3.07 -1.82 11.59
N ASN A 78 2.06 -1.69 10.74
CA ASN A 78 1.63 -0.44 10.14
C ASN A 78 0.74 0.40 11.09
N VAL A 79 0.43 1.63 10.69
CA VAL A 79 -0.61 2.47 11.31
C VAL A 79 -2.00 1.81 11.19
N PRO A 80 -2.98 2.20 12.04
CA PRO A 80 -4.35 1.73 11.92
C PRO A 80 -4.87 1.87 10.48
N SER A 81 -5.43 0.78 9.96
CA SER A 81 -5.94 0.68 8.59
C SER A 81 -7.43 0.37 8.63
N PHE A 82 -8.21 0.97 7.73
CA PHE A 82 -9.68 0.87 7.75
C PHE A 82 -10.28 1.02 6.35
N LEU A 83 -11.41 0.35 6.12
CA LEU A 83 -12.29 0.67 4.99
C LEU A 83 -12.99 1.99 5.30
N TYR A 84 -12.86 2.98 4.43
CA TYR A 84 -13.53 4.27 4.58
C TYR A 84 -14.94 4.25 3.98
N LYS A 85 -15.08 3.78 2.73
CA LYS A 85 -16.38 3.57 2.09
C LYS A 85 -16.28 2.64 0.87
N SER A 86 -17.38 1.96 0.57
CA SER A 86 -17.61 1.29 -0.71
C SER A 86 -18.60 2.13 -1.52
N THR A 87 -18.27 2.44 -2.78
CA THR A 87 -19.10 3.28 -3.64
C THR A 87 -18.98 2.84 -5.10
N THR A 88 -19.82 3.41 -5.95
CA THR A 88 -19.69 3.32 -7.41
C THR A 88 -19.37 4.71 -7.95
N ILE A 89 -18.44 4.82 -8.89
CA ILE A 89 -18.16 6.04 -9.65
C ILE A 89 -18.57 5.87 -11.11
N LYS A 90 -18.85 6.97 -11.80
CA LYS A 90 -19.10 6.95 -13.25
C LYS A 90 -17.82 7.28 -14.00
N VAL A 91 -17.35 6.35 -14.83
CA VAL A 91 -16.19 6.53 -15.71
C VAL A 91 -16.70 6.55 -17.15
N PRO A 92 -16.43 7.59 -17.96
CA PRO A 92 -17.02 7.76 -19.29
C PRO A 92 -16.99 6.51 -20.19
N ARG A 93 -15.89 5.75 -20.19
CA ARG A 93 -15.72 4.52 -20.99
C ARG A 93 -16.22 3.24 -20.34
N LEU A 94 -16.33 3.18 -19.01
CA LEU A 94 -16.70 1.96 -18.28
C LEU A 94 -18.14 1.99 -17.76
N GLY A 95 -18.78 3.16 -17.75
CA GLY A 95 -20.06 3.35 -17.08
C GLY A 95 -19.88 3.34 -15.57
N GLU A 96 -20.57 2.43 -14.88
CA GLU A 96 -20.49 2.29 -13.43
C GLU A 96 -19.31 1.41 -13.02
N LEU A 97 -18.39 1.97 -12.23
CA LEU A 97 -17.21 1.28 -11.70
C LEU A 97 -17.30 1.19 -10.17
N PRO A 98 -17.42 -0.01 -9.58
CA PRO A 98 -17.32 -0.21 -8.15
C PRO A 98 -15.91 0.11 -7.63
N VAL A 99 -15.83 0.83 -6.52
CA VAL A 99 -14.57 1.24 -5.88
C VAL A 99 -14.70 1.14 -4.36
N ASP A 100 -13.72 0.51 -3.72
CA ASP A 100 -13.52 0.61 -2.28
C ASP A 100 -12.46 1.67 -1.97
N ILE A 101 -12.79 2.64 -1.14
CA ILE A 101 -11.83 3.60 -0.59
C ILE A 101 -11.40 3.09 0.77
N ALA A 102 -10.10 2.82 0.94
CA ALA A 102 -9.55 2.35 2.19
C ALA A 102 -8.26 3.08 2.55
N PHE A 103 -7.96 3.15 3.84
CA PHE A 103 -6.73 3.71 4.37
C PHE A 103 -5.83 2.58 4.85
N GLY A 104 -4.59 2.57 4.38
CA GLY A 104 -3.54 1.62 4.79
C GLY A 104 -2.22 2.31 5.14
N GLY A 105 -2.28 3.58 5.57
CA GLY A 105 -1.12 4.48 5.65
C GLY A 105 -1.15 5.55 4.56
N ASN A 106 -1.70 5.23 3.39
CA ASN A 106 -2.23 6.19 2.42
C ASN A 106 -3.69 5.83 2.14
N PHE A 107 -4.50 6.79 1.71
CA PHE A 107 -5.78 6.46 1.08
C PHE A 107 -5.54 5.86 -0.31
N VAL A 108 -6.26 4.79 -0.63
CA VAL A 108 -6.20 4.11 -1.91
C VAL A 108 -7.60 3.82 -2.42
N ALA A 109 -7.78 3.92 -3.74
CA ALA A 109 -8.96 3.42 -4.43
C ALA A 109 -8.67 1.98 -4.91
N ILE A 110 -9.39 1.01 -4.34
CA ILE A 110 -9.25 -0.40 -4.69
C ILE A 110 -10.28 -0.75 -5.75
N ILE A 111 -9.80 -1.26 -6.88
CA ILE A 111 -10.59 -1.59 -8.08
C ILE A 111 -10.19 -2.97 -8.57
N GLU A 112 -11.16 -3.80 -8.96
CA GLU A 112 -10.85 -5.12 -9.50
C GLU A 112 -10.47 -5.02 -11.00
N ALA A 113 -9.41 -5.70 -11.42
CA ALA A 113 -8.90 -5.67 -12.79
C ALA A 113 -9.96 -6.08 -13.83
N LYS A 114 -10.84 -7.03 -13.46
CA LYS A 114 -11.97 -7.47 -14.29
C LYS A 114 -12.95 -6.33 -14.63
N ASP A 115 -13.13 -5.36 -13.71
CA ASP A 115 -14.07 -4.25 -13.88
C ASP A 115 -13.45 -3.14 -14.75
N LEU A 116 -12.12 -3.13 -14.85
CA LEU A 116 -11.37 -2.31 -15.82
C LEU A 116 -11.23 -2.97 -17.19
N GLY A 117 -11.47 -4.28 -17.29
CA GLY A 117 -11.26 -5.05 -18.52
C GLY A 117 -9.78 -5.18 -18.91
N ILE A 118 -8.87 -5.28 -17.95
CA ILE A 118 -7.41 -5.34 -18.18
C ILE A 118 -6.78 -6.59 -17.55
N THR A 119 -5.58 -6.94 -18.02
CA THR A 119 -4.71 -7.91 -17.34
C THR A 119 -3.73 -7.17 -16.42
N THR A 120 -3.34 -7.80 -15.31
CA THR A 120 -2.41 -7.22 -14.32
C THR A 120 -0.95 -7.58 -14.55
N ASP A 121 -0.59 -8.03 -15.75
CA ASP A 121 0.79 -8.18 -16.17
C ASP A 121 1.35 -6.85 -16.68
N VAL A 122 2.67 -6.77 -16.86
CA VAL A 122 3.34 -5.53 -17.30
C VAL A 122 2.76 -5.00 -18.62
N ALA A 123 2.38 -5.89 -19.53
CA ALA A 123 1.81 -5.52 -20.83
C ALA A 123 0.41 -4.91 -20.67
N GLY A 124 -0.48 -5.55 -19.91
CA GLY A 124 -1.84 -5.07 -19.66
C GLY A 124 -1.88 -3.72 -18.96
N ILE A 125 -1.06 -3.54 -17.93
CA ILE A 125 -1.00 -2.25 -17.23
C ILE A 125 -0.45 -1.14 -18.16
N LYS A 126 0.60 -1.42 -18.94
CA LYS A 126 1.12 -0.46 -19.93
C LYS A 126 0.08 -0.08 -20.97
N GLN A 127 -0.70 -1.05 -21.47
CA GLN A 127 -1.77 -0.80 -22.41
C GLN A 127 -2.88 0.06 -21.79
N ALA A 128 -3.28 -0.24 -20.55
CA ALA A 128 -4.27 0.53 -19.81
C ALA A 128 -3.82 2.00 -19.64
N THR A 129 -2.58 2.23 -19.20
CA THR A 129 -1.99 3.57 -19.12
C THR A 129 -1.94 4.26 -20.48
N ALA A 130 -1.39 3.61 -21.51
CA ALA A 130 -1.23 4.22 -22.83
C ALA A 130 -2.56 4.56 -23.52
N SER A 131 -3.64 3.84 -23.19
CA SER A 131 -4.98 4.10 -23.70
C SER A 131 -5.71 5.26 -23.01
N GLY A 132 -5.12 5.87 -21.97
CA GLY A 132 -5.77 6.89 -21.14
C GLY A 132 -6.76 6.35 -20.11
N LEU A 133 -6.98 5.03 -20.04
CA LEU A 133 -7.97 4.43 -19.14
C LEU A 133 -7.67 4.74 -17.66
N LEU A 134 -6.42 4.57 -17.21
CA LEU A 134 -6.07 4.82 -15.81
C LEU A 134 -6.14 6.32 -15.45
N GLU A 135 -5.87 7.20 -16.42
CA GLU A 135 -6.03 8.64 -16.25
C GLU A 135 -7.51 9.02 -16.09
N GLU A 136 -8.38 8.47 -16.93
CA GLU A 136 -9.83 8.69 -16.86
C GLU A 136 -10.43 8.19 -15.53
N VAL A 137 -9.98 7.03 -15.05
CA VAL A 137 -10.36 6.50 -13.72
C VAL A 137 -9.87 7.43 -12.61
N THR A 138 -8.62 7.91 -12.67
CA THR A 138 -8.04 8.85 -11.71
C THR A 138 -8.89 10.13 -11.62
N GLN A 139 -9.18 10.76 -12.76
CA GLN A 139 -10.01 11.96 -12.84
C GLN A 139 -11.42 11.72 -12.28
N SER A 140 -12.04 10.59 -12.63
CA SER A 140 -13.36 10.22 -12.13
C SER A 140 -13.40 10.06 -10.61
N ILE A 141 -12.33 9.50 -10.01
CA ILE A 141 -12.19 9.40 -8.55
C ILE A 141 -12.07 10.81 -7.93
N ASP A 142 -11.19 11.65 -8.46
CA ASP A 142 -10.96 13.01 -7.92
C ASP A 142 -12.23 13.87 -7.96
N GLU A 143 -13.02 13.76 -9.03
CA GLU A 143 -14.27 14.51 -9.18
C GLU A 143 -15.39 14.03 -8.25
N GLN A 144 -15.49 12.71 -8.03
CA GLN A 144 -16.67 12.10 -7.39
C GLN A 144 -16.42 11.65 -5.95
N VAL A 145 -15.16 11.54 -5.52
CA VAL A 145 -14.78 10.93 -4.24
C VAL A 145 -13.95 11.87 -3.39
N GLN A 146 -14.62 12.58 -2.49
CA GLN A 146 -13.97 13.37 -1.45
C GLN A 146 -13.78 12.55 -0.17
N VAL A 147 -12.58 12.60 0.39
CA VAL A 147 -12.16 11.77 1.54
C VAL A 147 -11.22 12.57 2.45
N GLN A 148 -11.44 12.45 3.75
CA GLN A 148 -10.64 13.06 4.80
C GLN A 148 -10.33 12.02 5.86
N HIS A 149 -9.07 11.91 6.31
CA HIS A 149 -8.74 11.04 7.43
C HIS A 149 -9.41 11.57 8.72
N PRO A 150 -10.10 10.73 9.50
CA PRO A 150 -10.93 11.18 10.63
C PRO A 150 -10.15 11.88 11.74
N GLU A 151 -8.87 11.54 11.90
CA GLU A 151 -8.00 12.08 12.97
C GLU A 151 -6.86 12.98 12.45
N LYS A 152 -6.70 13.12 11.12
CA LYS A 152 -5.53 13.79 10.52
C LYS A 152 -5.97 14.64 9.33
N ASP A 153 -6.23 15.91 9.58
CA ASP A 153 -6.75 16.87 8.59
C ASP A 153 -5.88 17.01 7.32
N TYR A 154 -4.57 16.80 7.46
CA TYR A 154 -3.59 16.84 6.37
C TYR A 154 -3.58 15.59 5.47
N ILE A 155 -4.26 14.49 5.85
CA ILE A 155 -4.31 13.25 5.06
C ILE A 155 -5.64 13.16 4.31
N LYS A 156 -5.57 13.19 2.98
CA LYS A 156 -6.71 13.14 2.06
C LYS A 156 -6.47 12.11 0.96
N LEU A 157 -7.52 11.65 0.31
CA LEU A 157 -7.35 10.86 -0.92
C LEU A 157 -6.81 11.77 -2.02
N ARG A 158 -5.82 11.26 -2.73
CA ARG A 158 -5.39 11.75 -4.05
C ARG A 158 -5.78 10.64 -5.02
N GLY A 159 -6.62 10.91 -6.02
CA GLY A 159 -7.15 9.90 -6.96
C GLY A 159 -6.06 9.11 -7.70
N GLU A 160 -4.85 9.62 -7.66
CA GLU A 160 -3.61 9.05 -8.17
C GLU A 160 -3.13 7.77 -7.46
N MET A 161 -3.72 7.38 -6.33
CA MET A 161 -3.36 6.16 -5.58
C MET A 161 -4.39 5.04 -5.84
N ILE A 162 -4.18 4.25 -6.89
CA ILE A 162 -5.10 3.18 -7.29
C ILE A 162 -4.46 1.82 -7.05
N LEU A 163 -5.15 0.98 -6.28
CA LEU A 163 -4.81 -0.42 -6.08
C LEU A 163 -5.66 -1.29 -7.00
N ILE A 164 -5.08 -1.73 -8.11
CA ILE A 164 -5.74 -2.67 -9.02
C ILE A 164 -5.53 -4.07 -8.47
N SER A 165 -6.61 -4.74 -8.06
CA SER A 165 -6.55 -6.08 -7.49
C SER A 165 -7.08 -7.12 -8.47
N ASP A 166 -6.50 -8.31 -8.43
CA ASP A 166 -6.87 -9.44 -9.28
C ASP A 166 -6.64 -10.77 -8.56
N ARG A 167 -7.04 -11.85 -9.20
CA ARG A 167 -6.71 -13.22 -8.79
C ARG A 167 -5.20 -13.45 -8.83
N PRO A 168 -4.67 -14.31 -7.94
CA PRO A 168 -3.28 -14.71 -7.99
C PRO A 168 -2.95 -15.40 -9.32
N VAL A 169 -1.72 -15.25 -9.77
CA VAL A 169 -1.21 -15.89 -10.99
C VAL A 169 -0.43 -17.17 -10.70
N ASN A 170 0.03 -17.38 -9.47
CA ASN A 170 0.57 -18.66 -9.07
C ASN A 170 -0.55 -19.71 -9.07
N PRO A 171 -0.47 -20.77 -9.90
CA PRO A 171 -1.51 -21.80 -9.97
C PRO A 171 -1.68 -22.59 -8.66
N GLU A 172 -0.65 -22.61 -7.81
CA GLU A 172 -0.69 -23.26 -6.50
C GLU A 172 -1.26 -22.35 -5.40
N ALA A 173 -1.52 -21.07 -5.70
CA ALA A 173 -2.06 -20.13 -4.74
C ALA A 173 -3.55 -20.40 -4.47
N ASN A 174 -3.93 -20.35 -3.20
CA ASN A 174 -5.32 -20.42 -2.81
C ASN A 174 -5.96 -19.03 -2.93
N VAL A 175 -6.92 -18.89 -3.86
CA VAL A 175 -7.63 -17.61 -4.09
C VAL A 175 -8.39 -17.07 -2.88
N ARG A 176 -8.55 -17.87 -1.82
CA ARG A 176 -9.16 -17.41 -0.55
C ARG A 176 -8.21 -16.61 0.32
N ASP A 177 -6.91 -16.88 0.25
CA ASP A 177 -5.89 -16.27 1.10
C ASP A 177 -4.80 -15.57 0.28
N THR A 178 -4.90 -15.56 -1.04
CA THR A 178 -3.92 -14.93 -1.93
C THR A 178 -4.61 -14.04 -2.95
N VAL A 179 -4.10 -12.83 -3.13
CA VAL A 179 -4.54 -11.86 -4.14
C VAL A 179 -3.34 -11.29 -4.88
N ARG A 180 -3.56 -10.75 -6.08
CA ARG A 180 -2.57 -9.95 -6.79
C ARG A 180 -2.91 -8.48 -6.68
N ASN A 181 -1.95 -7.64 -6.35
CA ASN A 181 -2.15 -6.20 -6.24
C ASN A 181 -1.12 -5.44 -7.07
N ILE A 182 -1.62 -4.56 -7.94
CA ILE A 182 -0.82 -3.61 -8.70
C ILE A 182 -1.16 -2.21 -8.19
N MET A 183 -0.24 -1.62 -7.44
CA MET A 183 -0.37 -0.21 -7.06
C MET A 183 0.11 0.66 -8.22
N THR A 184 -0.78 1.53 -8.68
CA THR A 184 -0.43 2.62 -9.58
C THR A 184 -0.43 3.93 -8.80
N ILE A 185 0.64 4.70 -8.99
CA ILE A 185 0.84 6.01 -8.37
C ILE A 185 0.92 7.01 -9.53
N THR A 186 0.08 8.03 -9.47
CA THR A 186 0.00 9.13 -10.45
C THR A 186 -0.19 8.64 -11.88
N ASN A 187 -0.86 7.49 -12.06
CA ASN A 187 -1.06 6.75 -13.31
C ASN A 187 0.21 6.39 -14.13
N LYS A 188 1.40 6.78 -13.67
CA LYS A 188 2.69 6.63 -14.38
C LYS A 188 3.65 5.68 -13.69
N ILE A 189 3.52 5.51 -12.38
CA ILE A 189 4.42 4.69 -11.58
C ILE A 189 3.69 3.42 -11.16
N ILE A 190 4.33 2.28 -11.39
CA ILE A 190 3.87 0.97 -10.92
C ILE A 190 4.78 0.57 -9.75
N ASP A 191 4.19 0.22 -8.61
CA ASP A 191 4.94 -0.43 -7.53
C ASP A 191 5.31 -1.85 -7.97
N ARG A 192 6.60 -2.19 -7.89
CA ARG A 192 7.10 -3.53 -8.23
C ARG A 192 6.92 -4.49 -7.06
N SER A 193 6.75 -3.96 -5.85
CA SER A 193 6.35 -4.75 -4.69
C SER A 193 4.82 -4.94 -4.68
N PRO A 194 4.30 -5.85 -3.84
CA PRO A 194 2.85 -5.97 -3.61
C PRO A 194 2.20 -4.72 -2.96
N CYS A 195 2.99 -3.68 -2.69
CA CYS A 195 2.62 -2.44 -2.02
C CYS A 195 2.10 -2.64 -0.59
N GLY A 196 2.96 -2.50 0.42
CA GLY A 196 2.57 -2.77 1.82
C GLY A 196 1.41 -1.92 2.36
N THR A 197 1.27 -0.66 1.92
CA THR A 197 0.10 0.18 2.24
C THR A 197 -1.16 -0.31 1.52
N GLY A 198 -1.04 -0.71 0.24
CA GLY A 198 -2.11 -1.35 -0.53
C GLY A 198 -2.56 -2.69 0.08
N THR A 199 -1.63 -3.55 0.49
CA THR A 199 -1.93 -4.78 1.23
C THR A 199 -2.64 -4.48 2.55
N SER A 200 -2.20 -3.48 3.31
CA SER A 200 -2.87 -3.09 4.57
C SER A 200 -4.30 -2.61 4.32
N ALA A 201 -4.51 -1.80 3.28
CA ALA A 201 -5.84 -1.35 2.86
C ALA A 201 -6.73 -2.53 2.40
N ARG A 202 -6.17 -3.50 1.66
CA ARG A 202 -6.89 -4.71 1.22
C ARG A 202 -7.29 -5.59 2.40
N VAL A 203 -6.40 -5.79 3.37
CA VAL A 203 -6.68 -6.50 4.63
C VAL A 203 -7.82 -5.81 5.38
N ALA A 204 -7.77 -4.48 5.53
CA ALA A 204 -8.81 -3.71 6.20
C ALA A 204 -10.18 -3.83 5.49
N THR A 205 -10.19 -3.76 4.15
CA THR A 205 -11.40 -3.94 3.34
C THR A 205 -11.99 -5.33 3.49
N GLN A 206 -11.18 -6.39 3.39
CA GLN A 206 -11.66 -7.77 3.53
C GLN A 206 -12.15 -8.04 4.96
N TYR A 207 -11.45 -7.52 5.97
CA TYR A 207 -11.88 -7.64 7.37
C TYR A 207 -13.23 -6.96 7.60
N ALA A 208 -13.39 -5.71 7.13
CA ALA A 208 -14.64 -4.97 7.25
C ALA A 208 -15.83 -5.64 6.53
N LYS A 209 -15.55 -6.37 5.44
CA LYS A 209 -16.55 -7.14 4.67
C LYS A 209 -16.74 -8.57 5.18
N GLY A 210 -16.08 -8.98 6.27
CA GLY A 210 -16.17 -10.33 6.83
C GLY A 210 -15.53 -11.43 5.98
N GLN A 211 -14.66 -11.06 5.04
CA GLN A 211 -13.96 -11.96 4.12
C GLN A 211 -12.62 -12.47 4.68
N LEU A 212 -12.07 -11.75 5.66
CA LEU A 212 -10.83 -12.10 6.37
C LEU A 212 -11.05 -11.93 7.88
N ARG A 213 -10.64 -12.91 8.69
CA ARG A 213 -10.76 -12.86 10.16
C ARG A 213 -9.43 -12.48 10.80
N LEU A 214 -9.50 -12.04 12.06
CA LEU A 214 -8.31 -11.76 12.84
C LEU A 214 -7.43 -13.01 12.93
N GLY A 215 -6.12 -12.84 12.66
CA GLY A 215 -5.15 -13.93 12.68
C GLY A 215 -5.09 -14.74 11.39
N GLU A 216 -5.97 -14.50 10.40
CA GLU A 216 -5.84 -15.10 9.08
C GLU A 216 -4.78 -14.37 8.24
N THR A 217 -4.04 -15.15 7.45
CA THR A 217 -3.01 -14.64 6.56
C THR A 217 -3.62 -14.27 5.21
N LEU A 218 -3.26 -13.09 4.69
CA LEU A 218 -3.45 -12.72 3.30
C LEU A 218 -2.08 -12.56 2.64
N VAL A 219 -1.80 -13.37 1.62
CA VAL A 219 -0.63 -13.26 0.74
C VAL A 219 -0.99 -12.32 -0.41
N THR A 220 -0.08 -11.41 -0.74
CA THR A 220 -0.25 -10.48 -1.87
C THR A 220 0.88 -10.65 -2.86
N GLU A 221 0.55 -10.95 -4.11
CA GLU A 221 1.47 -11.00 -5.25
C GLU A 221 1.61 -9.62 -5.90
N SER A 222 2.75 -9.39 -6.57
CA SER A 222 3.06 -8.14 -7.26
C SER A 222 2.91 -8.26 -8.78
N VAL A 223 3.31 -7.23 -9.53
CA VAL A 223 3.45 -7.31 -11.00
C VAL A 223 4.58 -8.27 -11.44
N ILE A 224 5.55 -8.51 -10.56
CA ILE A 224 6.67 -9.46 -10.73
C ILE A 224 6.34 -10.77 -10.02
#